data_AF-T1C3M5-F1
#
_entry.id   AF-T1C3M5-F1
#
_cell.length_a   1.000
_cell.length_b   1.000
_cell.length_c   1.000
_cell.angle_alpha   90.00
_cell.angle_beta   90.00
_cell.angle_gamma   90.00
#
_symmetry.space_group_name_H-M   'P 1'
#
loop_
_entity.id
_entity.type
_entity.pdbx_description
1 polymer ?
#
loop_
_entity_poly.entity_id
_entity_poly.type
_entity_poly.pdbx_seq_one_letter_code
_entity_poly.pdbx_strand_id
1 'polypeptide(L)'
;AMEQQSFAYDTRIQVGTGATVLIGEFVDSLINSNAPTVKEGVDCQILEIEEPIEVPTSDFEGTGLTTIKQVSRHLSPREMIRIELEDGSSVKVTRNHPFWAVKNGSLELVDAEEVTASDYVVSMNTGKIDRQERDYLEDLASATGARKWFQDLTLKRIARTSTVPYS
;
A
#
# COMPACT_ATOMS: atom_id res chain seq x y z
N ALA A 1 -12.22 -3.85 -18.13
CA ALA A 1 -12.08 -2.51 -17.53
C ALA A 1 -10.71 -2.49 -16.86
N MET A 2 -9.91 -1.44 -17.06
CA MET A 2 -8.64 -1.31 -16.33
C MET A 2 -9.03 -1.11 -14.86
N GLU A 3 -8.66 -2.07 -14.01
CA GLU A 3 -9.08 -2.14 -12.62
C GLU A 3 -8.60 -0.89 -11.87
N GLN A 4 -9.54 -0.04 -11.44
CA GLN A 4 -9.24 1.19 -10.69
C GLN A 4 -8.89 0.83 -9.25
N GLN A 5 -7.67 0.35 -9.02
CA GLN A 5 -7.14 0.10 -7.69
C GLN A 5 -6.65 1.43 -7.10
N SER A 6 -7.16 1.83 -5.93
CA SER A 6 -6.83 3.15 -5.36
C SER A 6 -6.84 3.16 -3.84
N PHE A 7 -6.02 4.04 -3.29
CA PHE A 7 -6.03 4.43 -1.88
C PHE A 7 -7.03 5.57 -1.64
N ALA A 8 -7.55 5.67 -0.42
CA ALA A 8 -8.32 6.84 -0.02
C ALA A 8 -7.46 8.11 0.03
N TYR A 9 -8.09 9.27 -0.14
CA TYR A 9 -7.43 10.57 -0.21
C TYR A 9 -6.54 10.87 1.01
N ASP A 10 -7.02 10.48 2.19
CA ASP A 10 -6.36 10.68 3.49
C ASP A 10 -5.31 9.61 3.83
N THR A 11 -4.97 8.73 2.89
CA THR A 11 -3.92 7.73 3.09
C THR A 11 -2.56 8.41 3.22
N ARG A 12 -1.83 8.05 4.29
CA ARG A 12 -0.46 8.49 4.51
C ARG A 12 0.51 7.61 3.75
N ILE A 13 1.41 8.24 2.99
CA ILE A 13 2.51 7.58 2.30
C ILE A 13 3.84 8.22 2.68
N GLN A 14 4.93 7.46 2.58
CA GLN A 14 6.29 8.00 2.70
C GLN A 14 6.83 8.33 1.30
N VAL A 15 7.56 9.44 1.20
CA VAL A 15 8.34 9.82 0.02
C VAL A 15 9.84 9.63 0.31
N GLY A 16 10.69 9.63 -0.73
CA GLY A 16 12.12 9.32 -0.63
C GLY A 16 12.93 10.21 0.33
N THR A 17 12.40 11.39 0.69
CA THR A 17 13.00 12.26 1.73
C THR A 17 12.78 11.74 3.17
N GLY A 18 11.99 10.67 3.34
CA GLY A 18 11.54 10.15 4.64
C GLY A 18 10.32 10.87 5.20
N ALA A 19 9.84 11.95 4.55
CA ALA A 19 8.64 12.65 4.96
C ALA A 19 7.38 11.79 4.74
N THR A 20 6.41 11.91 5.65
CA THR A 20 5.08 11.31 5.50
C THR A 20 4.09 12.37 5.02
N VAL A 21 3.39 12.11 3.91
CA VAL A 21 2.43 13.02 3.28
C VAL A 21 1.09 12.33 3.05
N LEU A 22 0.01 13.10 2.87
CA LEU A 22 -1.28 12.56 2.42
C LEU A 22 -1.23 12.38 0.90
N ILE A 23 -1.57 11.18 0.41
CA ILE A 23 -1.50 10.87 -1.02
C ILE A 23 -2.43 11.77 -1.84
N GLY A 24 -3.61 12.11 -1.32
CA GLY A 24 -4.56 12.99 -1.98
C GLY A 24 -3.99 14.39 -2.22
N GLU A 25 -3.50 15.03 -1.16
CA GLU A 25 -2.89 16.37 -1.26
C GLU A 25 -1.64 16.35 -2.14
N PHE A 26 -0.83 15.30 -2.03
CA PHE A 26 0.37 15.10 -2.84
C PHE A 26 0.03 15.01 -4.34
N VAL A 27 -0.94 14.16 -4.71
CA VAL A 27 -1.38 14.01 -6.10
C VAL A 27 -2.06 15.27 -6.62
N ASP A 28 -2.92 15.91 -5.82
CA ASP A 28 -3.58 17.17 -6.19
C ASP A 28 -2.57 18.28 -6.45
N SER A 29 -1.55 18.42 -5.59
CA SER A 29 -0.50 19.42 -5.77
C SER A 29 0.25 19.22 -7.10
N LEU A 30 0.57 17.97 -7.44
CA LEU A 30 1.25 17.64 -8.69
C LEU A 30 0.37 17.93 -9.91
N ILE A 31 -0.89 17.47 -9.88
CA ILE A 31 -1.85 17.68 -10.99
C ILE A 31 -2.14 19.16 -11.20
N ASN A 32 -2.40 19.92 -10.13
CA ASN A 32 -2.74 21.33 -10.24
C ASN A 32 -1.56 22.18 -10.75
N SER A 33 -0.32 21.83 -10.36
CA SER A 33 0.89 22.52 -10.81
C SER A 33 1.26 22.21 -12.26
N ASN A 34 0.74 21.11 -12.81
CA ASN A 34 1.02 20.61 -14.16
C ASN A 34 -0.24 20.51 -15.03
N ALA A 35 -1.27 21.30 -14.73
CA ALA A 35 -2.59 21.21 -15.39
C ALA A 35 -2.54 21.12 -16.94
N PRO A 36 -1.63 21.81 -17.66
CA PRO A 36 -1.54 21.69 -19.12
C PRO A 36 -1.12 20.32 -19.67
N THR A 37 -0.47 19.48 -18.87
CA THR A 37 0.05 18.16 -19.29
C THR A 37 -0.77 16.98 -18.74
N VAL A 38 -1.83 17.27 -17.97
CA VAL A 38 -2.73 16.27 -17.40
C VAL A 38 -3.56 15.62 -18.51
N LYS A 39 -3.63 14.29 -18.50
CA LYS A 39 -4.46 13.49 -19.39
C LYS A 39 -5.79 13.16 -18.69
N GLU A 40 -6.89 13.48 -19.35
CA GLU A 40 -8.25 13.15 -18.90
C GLU A 40 -8.65 11.73 -19.34
N GLY A 41 -9.10 10.92 -18.41
CA GLY A 41 -9.74 9.62 -18.61
C GLY A 41 -11.24 9.68 -18.39
N VAL A 42 -11.93 8.52 -18.44
CA VAL A 42 -13.40 8.47 -18.27
C VAL A 42 -13.82 8.88 -16.85
N ASP A 43 -13.08 8.43 -15.85
CA ASP A 43 -13.34 8.71 -14.43
C ASP A 43 -12.02 8.97 -13.69
N CYS A 44 -11.01 9.48 -14.38
CA CYS A 44 -9.70 9.69 -13.79
C CYS A 44 -8.91 10.80 -14.47
N GLN A 45 -7.95 11.35 -13.75
CA GLN A 45 -6.92 12.23 -14.26
C GLN A 45 -5.56 11.59 -14.03
N ILE A 46 -4.70 11.70 -15.02
CA ILE A 46 -3.42 11.03 -15.07
C ILE A 46 -2.34 12.05 -15.42
N LEU A 47 -1.28 12.10 -14.62
CA LEU A 47 -0.12 12.97 -14.85
C LEU A 47 1.15 12.12 -14.93
N GLU A 48 1.86 12.19 -16.05
CA GLU A 48 3.22 11.67 -16.18
C GLU A 48 4.20 12.60 -15.44
N ILE A 49 5.13 12.00 -14.71
CA ILE A 49 6.07 12.72 -13.85
C ILE A 49 7.37 12.93 -14.62
N GLU A 50 7.72 14.20 -14.87
CA GLU A 50 8.97 14.58 -15.56
C GLU A 50 10.15 14.66 -14.57
N GLU A 51 9.94 15.32 -13.43
CA GLU A 51 10.96 15.46 -12.38
C GLU A 51 10.95 14.23 -11.45
N PRO A 52 12.11 13.61 -11.17
CA PRO A 52 12.15 12.36 -10.42
C PRO A 52 11.64 12.55 -8.99
N ILE A 53 10.55 11.86 -8.66
CA ILE A 53 10.04 11.73 -7.29
C ILE A 53 10.23 10.29 -6.85
N GLU A 54 10.90 10.10 -5.72
CA GLU A 54 11.18 8.78 -5.16
C GLU A 54 10.17 8.39 -4.10
N VAL A 55 9.84 7.10 -4.05
CA VAL A 55 9.05 6.48 -2.97
C VAL A 55 9.77 5.22 -2.48
N PRO A 56 9.66 4.89 -1.18
CA PRO A 56 10.09 3.59 -0.68
C PRO A 56 9.27 2.46 -1.32
N THR A 57 9.96 1.39 -1.69
CA THR A 57 9.36 0.18 -2.25
C THR A 57 10.08 -1.06 -1.71
N SER A 58 9.46 -2.22 -1.92
CA SER A 58 9.98 -3.52 -1.54
C SER A 58 9.70 -4.55 -2.63
N ASP A 59 10.62 -5.49 -2.81
CA ASP A 59 10.42 -6.70 -3.60
C ASP A 59 10.97 -7.92 -2.83
N PHE A 60 11.03 -9.09 -3.47
CA PHE A 60 11.57 -10.31 -2.86
C PHE A 60 13.09 -10.27 -2.61
N GLU A 61 13.80 -9.28 -3.18
CA GLU A 61 15.24 -9.10 -3.07
C GLU A 61 15.65 -8.07 -2.02
N GLY A 62 14.77 -7.13 -1.66
CA GLY A 62 14.98 -6.18 -0.57
C GLY A 62 14.09 -4.95 -0.64
N THR A 63 14.49 -3.90 0.09
CA THR A 63 13.85 -2.58 0.07
C THR A 63 14.74 -1.53 -0.56
N GLY A 64 14.12 -0.47 -1.08
CA GLY A 64 14.85 0.63 -1.69
C GLY A 64 13.94 1.78 -2.11
N LEU A 65 14.55 2.79 -2.73
CA LEU A 65 13.80 3.88 -3.36
C LEU A 65 13.55 3.57 -4.84
N THR A 66 12.40 3.97 -5.34
CA THR A 66 12.05 3.90 -6.76
C THR A 66 11.42 5.19 -7.21
N THR A 67 11.79 5.64 -8.41
CA THR A 67 11.19 6.81 -9.03
C THR A 67 9.82 6.48 -9.61
N ILE A 68 8.80 7.23 -9.21
CA ILE A 68 7.46 7.11 -9.79
C ILE A 68 7.43 7.72 -11.19
N LYS A 69 6.72 7.06 -12.12
CA LYS A 69 6.58 7.54 -13.51
C LYS A 69 5.30 8.35 -13.74
N GLN A 70 4.31 8.14 -12.89
CA GLN A 70 2.97 8.66 -13.08
C GLN A 70 2.21 8.69 -11.76
N VAL A 71 1.32 9.67 -11.63
CA VAL A 71 0.28 9.70 -10.60
C VAL A 71 -1.09 9.73 -11.26
N SER A 72 -2.11 9.24 -10.55
CA SER A 72 -3.49 9.34 -11.00
C SER A 72 -4.43 9.61 -9.83
N ARG A 73 -5.52 10.33 -10.10
CA ARG A 73 -6.68 10.44 -9.21
C ARG A 73 -7.92 9.96 -9.95
N HIS A 74 -8.76 9.21 -9.27
CA HIS A 74 -9.96 8.59 -9.82
C HIS A 74 -11.19 9.14 -9.11
N LEU A 75 -12.33 9.15 -9.80
CA LEU A 75 -13.61 9.42 -9.18
C LEU A 75 -13.85 8.37 -8.10
N SER A 76 -14.21 8.84 -6.92
CA SER A 76 -14.27 7.99 -5.75
C SER A 76 -15.40 6.96 -5.85
N PRO A 77 -15.16 5.69 -5.47
CA PRO A 77 -16.22 4.70 -5.38
C PRO A 77 -17.19 5.06 -4.24
N ARG A 78 -18.37 4.44 -4.23
CA ARG A 78 -19.33 4.62 -3.12
C ARG A 78 -18.81 4.07 -1.80
N GLU A 79 -18.08 2.96 -1.87
CA GLU A 79 -17.60 2.20 -0.72
C GLU A 79 -16.15 1.80 -0.91
N MET A 80 -15.45 1.66 0.21
CA MET A 80 -14.07 1.20 0.30
C MET A 80 -13.93 0.17 1.42
N ILE A 81 -12.86 -0.61 1.37
CA ILE A 81 -12.46 -1.49 2.48
C ILE A 81 -11.53 -0.72 3.39
N ARG A 82 -11.87 -0.68 4.68
CA ARG A 82 -11.01 -0.22 5.75
C ARG A 82 -10.40 -1.43 6.45
N ILE A 83 -9.07 -1.51 6.42
CA ILE A 83 -8.27 -2.50 7.16
C ILE A 83 -7.66 -1.79 8.36
N GLU A 84 -7.98 -2.25 9.56
CA GLU A 84 -7.40 -1.76 10.82
C GLU A 84 -6.48 -2.82 11.41
N LEU A 85 -5.29 -2.39 11.82
CA LEU A 85 -4.24 -3.24 12.35
C LEU A 85 -4.18 -3.12 13.87
N GLU A 86 -3.64 -4.14 14.55
CA GLU A 86 -3.56 -4.16 16.02
C GLU A 86 -2.72 -3.03 16.62
N ASP A 87 -1.78 -2.49 15.85
CA ASP A 87 -0.96 -1.33 16.24
C ASP A 87 -1.72 0.02 16.14
N GLY A 88 -3.00 -0.02 15.78
CA GLY A 88 -3.87 1.15 15.62
C GLY A 88 -3.74 1.86 14.27
N SER A 89 -2.81 1.43 13.40
CA SER A 89 -2.75 1.95 12.04
C SER A 89 -3.88 1.38 11.18
N SER A 90 -4.27 2.12 10.14
CA SER A 90 -5.34 1.69 9.24
C SER A 90 -5.15 2.24 7.85
N VAL A 91 -5.66 1.53 6.85
CA VAL A 91 -5.69 1.96 5.46
C VAL A 91 -7.09 1.80 4.88
N LYS A 92 -7.47 2.69 3.96
CA LYS A 92 -8.72 2.63 3.20
C LYS A 92 -8.39 2.51 1.71
N VAL A 93 -8.99 1.53 1.06
CA VAL A 93 -8.66 1.14 -0.32
C VAL A 93 -9.88 0.64 -1.07
N THR A 94 -9.78 0.56 -2.40
CA THR A 94 -10.79 -0.13 -3.22
C THR A 94 -10.84 -1.62 -2.89
N ARG A 95 -11.99 -2.25 -3.14
CA ARG A 95 -12.24 -3.66 -2.76
C ARG A 95 -11.22 -4.64 -3.35
N ASN A 96 -10.86 -4.43 -4.61
CA ASN A 96 -9.90 -5.22 -5.37
C ASN A 96 -8.45 -4.70 -5.27
N HIS A 97 -8.15 -3.83 -4.28
CA HIS A 97 -6.78 -3.38 -4.10
C HIS A 97 -5.94 -4.52 -3.52
N PRO A 98 -4.84 -4.92 -4.18
CA PRO A 98 -4.09 -6.10 -3.78
C PRO A 98 -3.18 -5.82 -2.58
N PHE A 99 -3.09 -6.78 -1.68
CA PHE A 99 -2.15 -6.80 -0.55
C PHE A 99 -1.36 -8.10 -0.58
N TRP A 100 -0.08 -8.00 -0.23
CA TRP A 100 0.66 -9.18 0.21
C TRP A 100 0.19 -9.56 1.61
N ALA A 101 -0.41 -10.75 1.74
CA ALA A 101 -0.92 -11.25 3.00
C ALA A 101 -0.45 -12.68 3.27
N VAL A 102 -0.35 -13.03 4.55
CA VAL A 102 -0.15 -14.41 4.99
C VAL A 102 -1.51 -15.01 5.30
N LYS A 103 -1.99 -15.86 4.39
CA LYS A 103 -3.29 -16.53 4.46
C LYS A 103 -3.06 -18.03 4.52
N ASN A 104 -3.62 -18.69 5.53
CA ASN A 104 -3.42 -20.13 5.78
C ASN A 104 -1.93 -20.56 5.83
N GLY A 105 -1.05 -19.67 6.32
CA GLY A 105 0.39 -19.94 6.43
C GLY A 105 1.19 -19.75 5.14
N SER A 106 0.57 -19.26 4.06
CA SER A 106 1.22 -18.98 2.78
C SER A 106 1.17 -17.49 2.47
N LEU A 107 2.25 -16.97 1.88
CA LEU A 107 2.30 -15.59 1.38
C LEU A 107 1.62 -15.53 0.00
N GLU A 108 0.56 -14.73 -0.11
CA GLU A 108 -0.27 -14.62 -1.31
C GLU A 108 -0.60 -13.15 -1.59
N LEU A 109 -0.86 -12.83 -2.86
CA LEU A 109 -1.44 -11.55 -3.25
C LEU A 109 -2.96 -11.69 -3.22
N VAL A 110 -3.62 -10.95 -2.34
CA VAL A 110 -5.06 -11.06 -2.08
C VAL A 110 -5.74 -9.70 -2.16
N ASP A 111 -6.99 -9.68 -2.59
CA ASP A 111 -7.78 -8.45 -2.63
C ASP A 111 -8.12 -7.97 -1.22
N ALA A 112 -8.26 -6.64 -1.05
CA ALA A 112 -8.60 -6.03 0.22
C ALA A 112 -9.88 -6.59 0.84
N GLU A 113 -10.88 -6.95 0.01
CA GLU A 113 -12.13 -7.54 0.49
C GLU A 113 -12.00 -9.00 0.98
N GLU A 114 -10.89 -9.66 0.68
CA GLU A 114 -10.66 -11.08 1.02
C GLU A 114 -9.80 -11.27 2.28
N VAL A 115 -9.21 -10.20 2.81
CA VAL A 115 -8.44 -10.25 4.06
C VAL A 115 -9.34 -10.22 5.28
N THR A 116 -8.95 -10.97 6.30
CA THR A 116 -9.71 -11.15 7.54
C THR A 116 -8.80 -11.00 8.75
N ALA A 117 -9.39 -10.95 9.95
CA ALA A 117 -8.63 -10.84 11.20
C ALA A 117 -7.76 -12.08 11.52
N SER A 118 -7.93 -13.20 10.82
CA SER A 118 -7.02 -14.36 10.92
C SER A 118 -5.77 -14.21 10.06
N ASP A 119 -5.72 -13.23 9.17
CA ASP A 119 -4.61 -13.02 8.24
C ASP A 119 -3.65 -11.95 8.78
N TYR A 120 -2.46 -11.89 8.17
CA TYR A 120 -1.48 -10.83 8.40
C TYR A 120 -1.23 -10.09 7.10
N VAL A 121 -1.08 -8.77 7.15
CA VAL A 121 -0.62 -7.99 6.00
C VAL A 121 0.84 -7.64 6.13
N VAL A 122 1.52 -7.58 5.00
CA VAL A 122 2.93 -7.21 4.94
C VAL A 122 3.05 -5.69 4.94
N SER A 123 3.97 -5.18 5.74
CA SER A 123 4.26 -3.75 5.85
C SER A 123 5.76 -3.51 5.96
N MET A 124 6.23 -2.32 5.59
CA MET A 124 7.62 -1.95 5.85
C MET A 124 7.89 -1.89 7.34
N ASN A 125 9.02 -2.45 7.76
CA ASN A 125 9.45 -2.39 9.14
C ASN A 125 9.99 -0.99 9.46
N THR A 126 9.22 -0.18 10.17
CA THR A 126 9.63 1.14 10.64
C THR A 126 10.15 1.13 12.09
N GLY A 127 10.43 -0.05 12.68
CA GLY A 127 10.71 -0.16 14.12
C GLY A 127 11.37 -1.46 14.59
N LYS A 128 11.18 -1.77 15.87
CA LYS A 128 11.70 -3.00 16.48
C LYS A 128 10.65 -4.09 16.39
N ILE A 129 10.88 -5.05 15.50
CA ILE A 129 10.16 -6.33 15.47
C ILE A 129 10.58 -7.14 16.69
N ASP A 130 9.62 -7.72 17.41
CA ASP A 130 9.94 -8.63 18.52
C ASP A 130 10.53 -9.95 18.02
N ARG A 131 11.12 -10.74 18.93
CA ARG A 131 11.81 -11.97 18.54
C ARG A 131 10.86 -13.02 17.97
N GLN A 132 9.65 -13.13 18.51
CA GLN A 132 8.69 -14.16 18.11
C GLN A 132 8.13 -13.87 16.72
N GLU A 133 7.81 -12.60 16.44
CA GLU A 133 7.39 -12.15 15.12
C GLU A 133 8.51 -12.37 14.09
N ARG A 134 9.77 -12.07 14.47
CA ARG A 134 10.93 -12.33 13.61
C ARG A 134 11.11 -13.82 13.30
N ASP A 135 11.05 -14.68 14.31
CA ASP A 135 11.24 -16.12 14.12
C ASP A 135 10.14 -16.69 13.19
N TYR A 136 8.89 -16.25 13.36
CA TYR A 136 7.78 -16.62 12.47
C TYR A 136 7.99 -16.14 11.02
N LEU A 137 8.51 -14.92 10.86
CA LEU A 137 8.87 -14.36 9.56
C LEU A 137 9.97 -15.15 8.87
N GLU A 138 11.01 -15.54 9.61
CA GLU A 138 12.14 -16.34 9.10
C GLU A 138 11.69 -17.75 8.68
N ASP A 139 10.74 -18.36 9.40
CA ASP A 139 10.14 -19.64 9.02
C ASP A 139 9.33 -19.52 7.72
N LEU A 140 8.49 -18.49 7.61
CA LEU A 140 7.75 -18.20 6.38
C LEU A 140 8.70 -17.91 5.20
N ALA A 141 9.84 -17.26 5.47
CA ALA A 141 10.88 -17.00 4.49
C ALA A 141 11.51 -18.24 3.92
N SER A 142 11.81 -19.16 4.82
CA SER A 142 12.46 -20.41 4.49
C SER A 142 11.53 -21.27 3.63
N ALA A 143 10.22 -21.22 3.88
CA ALA A 143 9.20 -21.94 3.11
C ALA A 143 8.98 -21.36 1.69
N THR A 144 9.11 -20.05 1.52
CA THR A 144 8.83 -19.35 0.24
C THR A 144 10.08 -19.10 -0.63
N GLY A 145 11.29 -19.25 -0.05
CA GLY A 145 12.55 -18.92 -0.72
C GLY A 145 12.88 -17.42 -0.74
N ALA A 146 12.01 -16.56 -0.19
CA ALA A 146 12.16 -15.10 -0.21
C ALA A 146 13.09 -14.59 0.91
N ARG A 147 14.34 -15.06 0.99
CA ARG A 147 15.19 -14.86 2.18
C ARG A 147 15.60 -13.42 2.49
N LYS A 148 15.64 -12.49 1.51
CA LYS A 148 16.11 -11.11 1.74
C LYS A 148 14.99 -10.15 2.12
N TRP A 149 13.78 -10.30 1.59
CA TRP A 149 12.71 -9.33 1.83
C TRP A 149 12.23 -9.25 3.29
N PHE A 150 12.49 -10.27 4.13
CA PHE A 150 12.07 -10.30 5.53
C PHE A 150 12.91 -9.43 6.46
N GLN A 151 14.08 -8.96 6.04
CA GLN A 151 14.93 -8.15 6.91
C GLN A 151 14.35 -6.75 7.16
N ASP A 152 13.58 -6.25 6.19
CA ASP A 152 13.07 -4.88 6.15
C ASP A 152 11.53 -4.81 6.17
N LEU A 153 10.85 -5.95 6.25
CA LEU A 153 9.39 -6.05 6.28
C LEU A 153 8.91 -6.70 7.59
N THR A 154 7.69 -6.39 7.99
CA THR A 154 7.03 -6.86 9.21
C THR A 154 5.64 -7.39 8.88
N LEU A 155 5.08 -8.26 9.72
CA LEU A 155 3.70 -8.70 9.59
C LEU A 155 2.83 -7.97 10.59
N LYS A 156 1.87 -7.22 10.06
CA LYS A 156 0.88 -6.56 10.91
C LYS A 156 -0.37 -7.41 10.99
N ARG A 157 -0.76 -7.78 12.22
CA ARG A 157 -2.03 -8.46 12.45
C ARG A 157 -3.18 -7.51 12.13
N ILE A 158 -4.15 -8.02 11.38
CA ILE A 158 -5.41 -7.33 11.14
C ILE A 158 -6.28 -7.44 12.39
N ALA A 159 -6.65 -6.32 12.99
CA ALA A 159 -7.61 -6.24 14.07
C ALA A 159 -9.05 -6.42 13.54
N ARG A 160 -9.38 -5.73 12.44
CA ARG A 160 -10.69 -5.85 11.78
C ARG A 160 -10.65 -5.33 10.34
N THR A 161 -11.57 -5.83 9.53
CA THR A 161 -11.90 -5.32 8.20
C THR A 161 -13.36 -4.88 8.15
N SER A 162 -13.64 -3.81 7.41
CA SER A 162 -15.00 -3.28 7.27
C SER A 162 -15.20 -2.57 5.94
N THR A 163 -16.40 -2.67 5.39
CA THR A 163 -16.83 -1.83 4.27
C THR A 163 -17.32 -0.49 4.83
N VAL A 164 -16.76 0.60 4.32
CA VAL A 164 -17.09 1.97 4.75
C VAL A 164 -17.47 2.83 3.55
N PRO A 165 -18.38 3.81 3.70
CA PRO A 165 -18.62 4.78 2.64
C PRO A 165 -17.35 5.61 2.37
N TYR A 166 -17.18 6.04 1.12
CA TYR A 166 -16.21 7.07 0.79
C TYR A 166 -16.82 8.44 1.17
N SER A 167 -16.53 8.92 2.37
CA SER A 167 -16.96 10.24 2.88
C SER A 167 -15.77 11.10 3.22
#